data_AF-A0ABD6AMS9-F1
#
_entry.id   AF-A0ABD6AMS9-F1
#
_cell.length_a   1.000
_cell.length_b   1.000
_cell.length_c   1.000
_cell.angle_alpha   90.00
_cell.angle_beta   90.00
_cell.angle_gamma   90.00
#
_symmetry.space_group_name_H-M   'P 1'
#
loop_
_entity.id
_entity.type
_entity.pdbx_description
1 polymer ?
#
loop_
_entity_poly.entity_id
_entity_poly.type
_entity_poly.pdbx_seq_one_letter_code
_entity_poly.pdbx_strand_id
1 'polypeptide(L)'
;MDRRLPVVALGSFCCSAAGVAALKTVEPGTATLGLPQLAVGVVACAALLAVLGGGLPAAWVVAFGLSAGFGVHLGGIGISGETPGIAFRLAWAAVVGTASATALGLPGGAIGLGLRRTIRRFGDGEAASE
;
A
#
# COMPACT_ATOMS: atom_id res chain seq x y z
N MET A 1 -10.88 16.49 -6.99
CA MET A 1 -10.47 15.08 -6.83
C MET A 1 -9.55 14.76 -7.99
N ASP A 2 -8.31 14.36 -7.70
CA ASP A 2 -7.26 14.27 -8.71
C ASP A 2 -7.52 13.05 -9.64
N ARG A 3 -7.66 13.28 -10.95
CA ARG A 3 -8.11 12.24 -11.91
C ARG A 3 -7.13 11.07 -12.03
N ARG A 4 -5.91 11.22 -11.51
CA ARG A 4 -4.83 10.23 -11.57
C ARG A 4 -4.94 9.16 -10.48
N LEU A 5 -5.62 9.46 -9.37
CA LEU A 5 -5.76 8.54 -8.23
C LEU A 5 -6.32 7.14 -8.59
N PRO A 6 -7.40 6.99 -9.38
CA PRO A 6 -7.91 5.66 -9.74
C PRO A 6 -6.92 4.87 -10.60
N VAL A 7 -6.18 5.52 -11.50
CA VAL A 7 -5.17 4.86 -12.33
C VAL A 7 -4.00 4.37 -11.48
N VAL A 8 -3.57 5.18 -10.52
CA VAL A 8 -2.51 4.81 -9.57
C VAL A 8 -2.95 3.65 -8.67
N ALA A 9 -4.20 3.66 -8.19
CA ALA A 9 -4.79 2.57 -7.40
C ALA A 9 -4.82 1.25 -8.17
N LEU A 10 -5.24 1.31 -9.43
CA LEU A 10 -5.32 0.14 -10.30
C LEU A 10 -3.93 -0.40 -10.63
N GLY A 11 -2.97 0.49 -10.92
CA GLY A 11 -1.58 0.11 -11.15
C GLY A 11 -0.93 -0.55 -9.94
N SER A 12 -1.11 0.00 -8.74
CA SER A 12 -0.56 -0.59 -7.51
C SER A 12 -1.23 -1.91 -7.16
N PHE A 13 -2.53 -2.03 -7.37
CA PHE A 13 -3.28 -3.28 -7.25
C PHE A 13 -2.75 -4.36 -8.19
N CYS A 14 -2.62 -4.06 -9.49
CA CYS A 14 -2.11 -5.00 -10.49
C CYS A 14 -0.66 -5.41 -10.19
N CYS A 15 0.18 -4.46 -9.79
CA CYS A 15 1.58 -4.72 -9.43
C CYS A 15 1.69 -5.69 -8.24
N SER A 16 0.95 -5.43 -7.16
CA SER A 16 0.94 -6.32 -5.99
C SER A 16 0.32 -7.69 -6.29
N ALA A 17 -0.79 -7.73 -7.03
CA ALA A 17 -1.42 -9.00 -7.40
C ALA A 17 -0.50 -9.86 -8.28
N ALA A 18 0.14 -9.25 -9.28
CA ALA A 18 1.11 -9.94 -10.14
C ALA A 18 2.35 -10.42 -9.36
N GLY A 19 2.86 -9.60 -8.43
CA GLY A 19 3.98 -9.98 -7.57
C GLY A 19 3.66 -11.19 -6.70
N VAL A 20 2.48 -11.22 -6.06
CA VAL A 20 2.03 -12.36 -5.25
C VAL A 20 1.79 -13.60 -6.12
N ALA A 21 1.21 -13.44 -7.31
CA ALA A 21 1.02 -14.53 -8.25
C ALA A 21 2.36 -15.13 -8.69
N ALA A 22 3.36 -14.30 -9.00
CA ALA A 22 4.70 -14.74 -9.39
C ALA A 22 5.43 -15.48 -8.24
N LEU A 23 5.35 -14.97 -7.01
CA LEU A 23 5.99 -15.62 -5.85
C LEU A 23 5.42 -17.02 -5.58
N LYS A 24 4.11 -17.20 -5.76
CA LYS A 24 3.46 -18.53 -5.66
C LYS A 24 3.98 -19.54 -6.67
N THR A 25 4.56 -19.10 -7.80
CA THR A 25 5.13 -20.00 -8.83
C THR A 25 6.57 -20.42 -8.56
N VAL A 26 7.32 -19.64 -7.78
CA VAL A 26 8.75 -19.86 -7.54
C VAL A 26 8.98 -20.63 -6.24
N GLU A 27 8.21 -20.34 -5.19
CA GLU A 27 8.30 -21.06 -3.91
C GLU A 27 6.90 -21.23 -3.30
N PRO A 28 6.31 -22.44 -3.32
CA PRO A 28 4.97 -22.66 -2.77
C PRO A 28 4.89 -22.43 -1.24
N GLY A 29 6.03 -22.32 -0.55
CA GLY A 29 6.15 -22.05 0.88
C GLY A 29 6.34 -20.57 1.26
N THR A 30 6.63 -19.67 0.31
CA THR A 30 6.86 -18.22 0.59
C THR A 30 5.60 -17.36 0.45
N ALA A 31 4.42 -17.98 0.45
CA ALA A 31 3.16 -17.27 0.74
C ALA A 31 3.19 -16.56 2.11
N THR A 32 4.20 -16.84 2.93
CA THR A 32 4.61 -16.16 4.16
C THR A 32 5.61 -15.03 3.93
N LEU A 33 5.68 -14.42 2.75
CA LEU A 33 6.23 -13.06 2.62
C LEU A 33 5.41 -12.19 3.58
N GLY A 34 6.02 -11.95 4.74
CA GLY A 34 5.27 -11.74 5.96
C GLY A 34 4.37 -10.52 5.85
N LEU A 35 3.16 -10.65 6.38
CA LEU A 35 2.34 -9.50 6.81
C LEU A 35 3.19 -8.33 7.35
N PRO A 36 4.26 -8.54 8.14
CA PRO A 36 5.18 -7.46 8.51
C PRO A 36 5.91 -6.80 7.33
N GLN A 37 6.50 -7.53 6.38
CA GLN A 37 7.16 -6.94 5.21
C GLN A 37 6.17 -6.16 4.33
N LEU A 38 4.94 -6.67 4.15
CA LEU A 38 3.89 -5.94 3.47
C LEU A 38 3.57 -4.63 4.19
N ALA A 39 3.42 -4.69 5.52
CA ALA A 39 3.09 -3.52 6.32
C ALA A 39 4.18 -2.46 6.24
N VAL A 40 5.46 -2.85 6.35
CA VAL A 40 6.60 -1.95 6.21
C VAL A 40 6.65 -1.34 4.81
N GLY A 41 6.48 -2.15 3.76
CA GLY A 41 6.46 -1.67 2.37
C GLY A 41 5.34 -0.66 2.12
N VAL A 42 4.13 -0.92 2.63
CA VAL A 42 2.97 -0.02 2.53
C VAL A 42 3.23 1.31 3.23
N VAL A 43 3.76 1.27 4.47
CA VAL A 43 4.10 2.49 5.22
C VAL A 43 5.18 3.30 4.51
N ALA A 44 6.24 2.63 4.02
CA ALA A 44 7.34 3.28 3.31
C ALA A 44 6.88 3.95 2.00
N CYS A 45 6.08 3.26 1.19
CA CYS A 45 5.51 3.84 -0.03
C CYS A 45 4.56 5.02 0.28
N ALA A 46 3.71 4.89 1.29
CA ALA A 46 2.80 5.96 1.72
C ALA A 46 3.57 7.20 2.19
N ALA A 47 4.65 7.01 2.96
CA ALA A 47 5.52 8.09 3.41
C ALA A 47 6.24 8.77 2.24
N LEU A 48 6.83 7.98 1.34
CA LEU A 48 7.52 8.51 0.16
C LEU A 48 6.58 9.34 -0.72
N LEU A 49 5.38 8.85 -0.99
CA LEU A 49 4.38 9.59 -1.78
C LEU A 49 3.97 10.91 -1.13
N ALA A 50 3.83 10.93 0.20
CA ALA A 50 3.54 12.15 0.93
C ALA A 50 4.72 13.15 0.88
N VAL A 51 5.97 12.67 0.95
CA VAL A 51 7.17 13.49 0.77
C VAL A 51 7.22 14.11 -0.63
N LEU A 52 6.96 13.30 -1.66
CA LEU A 52 6.95 13.72 -3.07
C LEU A 52 5.77 14.62 -3.46
N GLY A 53 4.84 14.87 -2.53
CA GLY A 53 3.78 15.87 -2.69
C GLY A 53 2.40 15.31 -3.04
N GLY A 54 2.19 13.99 -3.02
CA GLY A 54 0.88 13.38 -3.27
C GLY A 54 -0.14 13.57 -2.14
N GLY A 55 0.32 13.92 -0.93
CA GLY A 55 -0.54 14.13 0.24
C GLY A 55 -1.20 12.85 0.78
N LEU A 56 -1.99 13.01 1.84
CA LEU A 56 -2.68 11.90 2.52
C LEU A 56 -3.64 11.11 1.62
N PRO A 57 -4.43 11.72 0.72
CA PRO A 57 -5.32 10.96 -0.17
C PRO A 57 -4.56 10.04 -1.11
N ALA A 58 -3.42 10.47 -1.66
CA ALA A 58 -2.61 9.61 -2.53
C ALA A 58 -1.96 8.46 -1.75
N ALA A 59 -1.46 8.74 -0.54
CA ALA A 59 -0.90 7.73 0.35
C ALA A 59 -1.95 6.66 0.72
N TRP A 60 -3.19 7.08 1.02
CA TRP A 60 -4.30 6.18 1.30
C TRP A 60 -4.65 5.29 0.11
N VAL A 61 -4.79 5.88 -1.08
CA VAL A 61 -5.15 5.17 -2.32
C VAL A 61 -4.09 4.14 -2.72
N VAL A 62 -2.81 4.46 -2.56
CA VAL A 62 -1.72 3.51 -2.86
C VAL A 62 -1.67 2.39 -1.84
N ALA A 63 -1.79 2.69 -0.56
CA ALA A 63 -1.87 1.68 0.50
C ALA A 63 -3.07 0.75 0.29
N PHE A 64 -4.21 1.30 -0.12
CA PHE A 64 -5.40 0.53 -0.51
C PHE A 64 -5.09 -0.42 -1.66
N GLY A 65 -4.58 0.08 -2.78
CA GLY A 65 -4.34 -0.75 -3.98
C GLY A 65 -3.33 -1.87 -3.73
N LEU A 66 -2.20 -1.57 -3.08
CA LEU A 66 -1.18 -2.58 -2.72
C LEU A 66 -1.78 -3.69 -1.84
N SER A 67 -2.48 -3.29 -0.78
CA SER A 67 -3.01 -4.22 0.22
C SER A 67 -4.23 -4.98 -0.30
N ALA A 68 -5.05 -4.37 -1.14
CA ALA A 68 -6.15 -5.04 -1.83
C ALA A 68 -5.62 -6.11 -2.80
N GLY A 69 -4.57 -5.79 -3.57
CA GLY A 69 -3.92 -6.75 -4.48
C GLY A 69 -3.39 -7.96 -3.72
N PHE A 70 -2.78 -7.74 -2.56
CA PHE A 70 -2.36 -8.80 -1.64
C PHE A 70 -3.56 -9.58 -1.06
N GLY A 71 -4.60 -8.86 -0.62
CA GLY A 71 -5.81 -9.41 -0.01
C GLY A 71 -6.57 -10.39 -0.91
N VAL A 72 -6.63 -10.14 -2.22
CA VAL A 72 -7.22 -11.08 -3.21
C VAL A 72 -6.61 -12.49 -3.12
N HIS A 73 -5.36 -12.60 -2.66
CA HIS A 73 -4.63 -13.86 -2.55
C HIS A 73 -4.61 -14.45 -1.13
N LEU A 74 -4.94 -13.65 -0.09
CA LEU A 74 -5.06 -14.09 1.30
C LEU A 74 -6.32 -14.92 1.55
N GLY A 75 -7.42 -14.58 0.85
CA GLY A 75 -8.70 -15.29 1.00
C GLY A 75 -8.67 -16.76 0.54
N GLY A 76 -7.57 -17.25 -0.05
CA GLY A 76 -7.46 -18.62 -0.57
C GLY A 76 -7.09 -19.69 0.45
N ILE A 77 -6.91 -19.36 1.73
CA ILE A 77 -6.70 -20.35 2.79
C ILE A 77 -8.05 -20.56 3.48
N GLY A 78 -8.95 -21.27 2.81
CA GLY A 78 -10.25 -21.62 3.37
C GLY A 78 -10.09 -22.64 4.49
N ILE A 79 -10.76 -22.39 5.62
CA ILE A 79 -10.97 -23.29 6.77
C ILE A 79 -11.54 -24.68 6.33
N SER A 80 -12.00 -24.79 5.08
CA SER A 80 -12.63 -25.97 4.45
C SER A 80 -11.89 -26.52 3.22
N GLY A 81 -10.74 -25.97 2.82
CA GLY A 81 -9.93 -26.49 1.68
C GLY A 81 -10.39 -26.11 0.27
N GLU A 82 -11.54 -25.46 0.09
CA GLU A 82 -12.01 -24.94 -1.20
C GLU A 82 -11.49 -23.52 -1.48
N THR A 83 -11.06 -23.29 -2.73
CA THR A 83 -10.78 -21.94 -3.24
C THR A 83 -12.07 -21.11 -3.29
N PRO A 84 -12.18 -19.99 -2.55
CA PRO A 84 -13.40 -19.20 -2.58
C PRO A 84 -13.62 -18.51 -3.93
N GLY A 85 -14.89 -18.33 -4.27
CA GLY A 85 -15.32 -17.67 -5.49
C GLY A 85 -14.80 -16.24 -5.63
N ILE A 86 -14.78 -15.74 -6.87
CA ILE A 86 -14.20 -14.43 -7.21
C ILE A 86 -14.87 -13.26 -6.48
N ALA A 87 -16.19 -13.33 -6.24
CA ALA A 87 -16.92 -12.30 -5.50
C ALA A 87 -16.42 -12.15 -4.06
N PHE A 88 -16.18 -13.27 -3.37
CA PHE A 88 -15.61 -13.25 -2.02
C PHE A 88 -14.20 -12.68 -2.01
N ARG A 89 -13.36 -13.06 -2.98
CA ARG A 89 -11.98 -12.57 -3.07
C ARG A 89 -11.91 -11.07 -3.32
N LEU A 90 -12.81 -10.52 -4.13
CA LEU A 90 -12.92 -9.08 -4.36
C LEU A 90 -13.44 -8.34 -3.11
N ALA A 91 -14.46 -8.88 -2.44
CA ALA A 91 -14.95 -8.31 -1.19
C ALA A 91 -13.88 -8.32 -0.10
N TRP A 92 -13.15 -9.43 0.04
CA TRP A 92 -12.05 -9.57 0.99
C TRP A 92 -10.89 -8.63 0.66
N ALA A 93 -10.55 -8.48 -0.61
CA ALA A 93 -9.57 -7.50 -1.05
C ALA A 93 -9.96 -6.07 -0.71
N ALA A 94 -11.24 -5.71 -0.84
CA ALA A 94 -11.72 -4.40 -0.40
C ALA A 94 -11.56 -4.23 1.11
N VAL A 95 -11.93 -5.23 1.92
CA VAL A 95 -11.77 -5.19 3.39
C VAL A 95 -10.31 -5.03 3.79
N VAL A 96 -9.41 -5.89 3.27
CA VAL A 96 -7.97 -5.82 3.56
C VAL A 96 -7.38 -4.50 3.08
N GLY A 97 -7.72 -4.09 1.85
CA GLY A 97 -7.31 -2.83 1.26
C GLY A 97 -7.68 -1.64 2.14
N THR A 98 -8.95 -1.54 2.55
CA THR A 98 -9.44 -0.45 3.39
C THR A 98 -8.78 -0.47 4.76
N ALA A 99 -8.72 -1.63 5.43
CA ALA A 99 -8.13 -1.76 6.76
C ALA A 99 -6.65 -1.32 6.75
N SER A 100 -5.87 -1.80 5.78
CA SER A 100 -4.46 -1.43 5.64
C SER A 100 -4.28 0.03 5.24
N ALA A 101 -5.12 0.57 4.36
CA ALA A 101 -5.06 1.99 3.99
C ALA A 101 -5.31 2.90 5.21
N THR A 102 -6.25 2.54 6.07
CA THR A 102 -6.50 3.26 7.33
C THR A 102 -5.40 3.06 8.36
N ALA A 103 -4.94 1.82 8.57
CA ALA A 103 -4.01 1.47 9.64
C ALA A 103 -2.54 1.76 9.31
N LEU A 104 -2.17 1.82 8.04
CA LEU A 104 -0.79 1.95 7.56
C LEU A 104 -0.61 3.11 6.58
N GLY A 105 -1.56 3.29 5.67
CA GLY A 105 -1.52 4.36 4.67
C GLY A 105 -1.60 5.76 5.28
N LEU A 106 -2.53 5.99 6.21
CA LEU A 106 -2.66 7.29 6.90
C LEU A 106 -1.44 7.62 7.78
N PRO A 107 -0.96 6.72 8.67
CA PRO A 107 0.25 6.98 9.44
C PRO A 107 1.49 7.18 8.57
N GLY A 108 1.69 6.34 7.54
CA GLY A 108 2.80 6.49 6.61
C GLY A 108 2.76 7.84 5.89
N GLY A 109 1.59 8.22 5.38
CA GLY A 109 1.41 9.54 4.77
C GLY A 109 1.64 10.71 5.74
N ALA A 110 1.22 10.57 7.01
CA ALA A 110 1.46 11.59 8.04
C ALA A 110 2.96 11.73 8.36
N ILE A 111 3.68 10.61 8.47
CA ILE A 111 5.14 10.60 8.65
C ILE A 111 5.82 11.31 7.47
N GLY A 112 5.43 10.98 6.24
CA GLY A 112 5.98 11.61 5.04
C GLY A 112 5.72 13.11 4.95
N LEU A 113 4.52 13.56 5.33
CA LEU A 113 4.23 14.99 5.43
C LEU A 113 5.07 15.68 6.52
N GLY A 114 5.28 15.01 7.66
CA GLY A 114 6.17 15.49 8.72
C GLY A 114 7.60 15.67 8.22
N LEU A 115 8.18 14.64 7.61
CA LEU A 115 9.51 14.67 7.00
C LEU A 115 9.65 15.81 5.98
N ARG A 116 8.67 15.97 5.08
CA ARG A 116 8.68 17.05 4.08
C ARG A 116 8.73 18.43 4.71
N ARG A 117 7.98 18.66 5.80
CA ARG A 117 7.99 19.93 6.54
C ARG A 117 9.34 20.16 7.20
N THR A 118 9.92 19.12 7.79
CA THR A 118 11.24 19.19 8.43
C THR A 118 12.33 19.54 7.41
N ILE A 119 12.39 18.83 6.28
CA ILE A 119 13.38 19.08 5.20
C ILE A 119 13.29 20.52 4.70
N ARG A 120 12.07 21.03 4.47
CA ARG A 120 11.87 22.42 4.04
C ARG A 120 12.38 23.44 5.05
N ARG A 121 12.08 23.24 6.34
CA ARG A 121 12.56 24.14 7.41
C ARG A 121 14.07 24.21 7.48
N PHE A 122 14.78 23.10 7.25
CA PHE A 122 16.24 23.10 7.21
C PHE A 122 16.77 23.84 5.98
N GLY A 123 16.22 23.58 4.79
CA GLY A 123 16.62 24.29 3.56
C GLY A 123 16.36 25.80 3.61
N ASP A 124 15.22 26.22 4.18
CA ASP A 124 14.88 27.64 4.32
C ASP A 124 15.78 28.35 5.36
N GLY A 125 16.27 27.62 6.38
CA GLY A 125 17.18 28.14 7.39
C GLY A 125 18.60 28.37 6.88
N GLU A 126 19.08 27.52 5.98
CA GLU A 126 20.37 27.69 5.30
C GLU A 126 20.35 28.90 4.36
N ALA A 127 19.29 29.05 3.58
CA ALA A 127 19.12 30.18 2.65
C ALA A 127 18.95 31.56 3.33
N ALA A 128 18.60 31.59 4.63
CA ALA A 128 18.50 32.83 5.40
C ALA A 128 19.82 33.23 6.09
N SER A 129 20.85 32.38 6.00
CA SER A 129 22.19 32.61 6.59
C SER A 129 23.27 33.03 5.59
N GLU A 130 22.93 33.06 4.29
CA GLU A 130 23.69 33.70 3.21
C GLU A 130 23.21 35.13 2.95
#